data_AF-A0A401IHY8-F1
#
_entry.id   AF-A0A401IHY8-F1
#
_cell.length_a   1.000
_cell.length_b   1.000
_cell.length_c   1.000
_cell.angle_alpha   90.00
_cell.angle_beta   90.00
_cell.angle_gamma   90.00
#
_symmetry.space_group_name_H-M   'P 1'
#
loop_
_entity.id
_entity.type
_entity.pdbx_description
1 polymer ?
#
loop_
_entity_poly.entity_id
_entity_poly.type
_entity_poly.pdbx_seq_one_letter_code
_entity_poly.pdbx_strand_id
1 'polypeptide(L)'
;MDSKITDYFTCIVELANIHFESVQFTIDSTPKRSTLRLNAFYKNYKILVTELYSDQSFKYRYYVLKDQFVIAGFDNAPDPRAIRLKYGKIGQEHSGELIPHLHLEDKQELILTQEMNFNLFIDWLIKHHF
;
A
#
# COMPACT_ATOMS: atom_id res chain seq x y z
N MET A 1 -0.06 -12.72 -19.60
CA MET A 1 -0.16 -11.59 -18.64
C MET A 1 -1.56 -11.04 -18.80
N ASP A 2 -2.32 -10.88 -17.72
CA ASP A 2 -3.62 -10.21 -17.81
C ASP A 2 -3.35 -8.75 -18.18
N SER A 3 -3.72 -8.32 -19.39
CA SER A 3 -3.40 -6.99 -19.91
C SER A 3 -3.90 -5.90 -18.97
N LYS A 4 -5.01 -6.15 -18.25
CA LYS A 4 -5.59 -5.23 -17.29
C LYS A 4 -4.66 -4.90 -16.12
N ILE A 5 -3.85 -5.85 -15.67
CA ILE A 5 -2.91 -5.63 -14.54
C ILE A 5 -1.71 -4.81 -15.00
N THR A 6 -1.22 -5.06 -16.21
CA THR A 6 -0.16 -4.24 -16.83
C THR A 6 -0.62 -2.80 -16.99
N ASP A 7 -1.83 -2.60 -17.52
CA ASP A 7 -2.42 -1.29 -17.75
C ASP A 7 -2.60 -0.56 -16.40
N TYR A 8 -3.10 -1.27 -15.38
CA TYR A 8 -3.24 -0.73 -14.03
C TYR A 8 -1.91 -0.27 -13.42
N PHE A 9 -0.85 -1.09 -13.49
CA PHE A 9 0.47 -0.69 -12.99
C PHE A 9 1.07 0.47 -13.78
N THR A 10 0.81 0.53 -15.10
CA THR A 10 1.22 1.66 -15.93
C THR A 10 0.55 2.95 -15.47
N CYS A 11 -0.77 2.93 -15.21
CA CYS A 11 -1.49 4.08 -14.67
C CYS A 11 -0.93 4.55 -13.32
N ILE A 12 -0.58 3.62 -12.41
CA ILE A 12 0.04 3.97 -11.12
C ILE A 12 1.37 4.69 -11.33
N VAL A 13 2.21 4.19 -12.23
CA VAL A 13 3.51 4.81 -12.52
C VAL A 13 3.32 6.19 -13.14
N GLU A 14 2.37 6.37 -14.06
CA GLU A 14 2.05 7.68 -14.64
C GLU A 14 1.61 8.68 -13.57
N LEU A 15 0.68 8.28 -12.70
CA LEU A 15 0.24 9.12 -11.57
C LEU A 15 1.39 9.46 -10.62
N ALA A 16 2.26 8.50 -10.31
CA ALA A 16 3.43 8.75 -9.47
C ALA A 16 4.37 9.78 -10.11
N ASN A 17 4.59 9.73 -11.43
CA ASN A 17 5.41 10.70 -12.14
C ASN A 17 4.80 12.11 -12.18
N ILE A 18 3.47 12.22 -12.05
CA ILE A 18 2.77 13.52 -11.95
C ILE A 18 2.95 14.13 -10.56
N HIS A 19 2.87 13.32 -9.51
CA HIS A 19 2.78 13.81 -8.13
C HIS A 19 4.07 13.75 -7.31
N PHE A 20 5.02 12.89 -7.68
CA PHE A 20 6.23 12.61 -6.91
C PHE A 20 7.51 12.92 -7.68
N GLU A 21 8.61 13.08 -6.95
CA GLU A 21 9.95 13.34 -7.46
C GLU A 21 10.81 12.06 -7.42
N SER A 22 11.77 11.97 -8.33
CA SER A 22 12.75 10.87 -8.39
C SER A 22 12.11 9.48 -8.35
N VAL A 23 11.02 9.29 -9.11
CA VAL A 23 10.28 8.03 -9.17
C VAL A 23 11.16 6.93 -9.76
N GLN A 24 11.34 5.87 -8.99
CA GLN A 24 12.00 4.64 -9.39
C GLN A 24 11.04 3.49 -9.17
N PHE A 25 10.89 2.61 -10.16
CA PHE A 25 9.98 1.48 -10.02
C PHE A 25 10.54 0.22 -10.67
N THR A 26 10.01 -0.90 -10.22
CA THR A 26 10.26 -2.23 -10.79
C THR A 26 8.93 -2.96 -10.89
N ILE A 27 8.70 -3.63 -12.02
CA ILE A 27 7.57 -4.53 -12.22
C ILE A 27 8.14 -5.94 -12.38
N ASP A 28 7.79 -6.84 -11.47
CA ASP A 28 8.08 -8.28 -11.55
C ASP A 28 6.78 -8.99 -11.90
N SER A 29 6.77 -9.77 -12.99
CA SER A 29 5.55 -10.44 -13.45
C SER A 29 5.86 -11.88 -13.83
N THR A 30 5.05 -12.77 -13.27
CA THR A 30 5.06 -14.21 -13.52
C THR A 30 3.64 -14.66 -13.88
N PRO A 31 3.43 -15.90 -14.35
CA PRO A 31 2.08 -16.40 -14.59
C PRO A 31 1.16 -16.42 -13.34
N LYS A 32 1.73 -16.43 -12.13
CA LYS A 32 0.96 -16.56 -10.87
C LYS A 32 0.79 -15.24 -10.11
N ARG A 33 1.65 -14.26 -10.37
CA ARG A 33 1.65 -12.98 -9.66
C ARG A 33 2.26 -11.87 -10.51
N SER A 34 1.79 -10.66 -10.27
CA SER A 34 2.41 -9.42 -10.75
C SER A 34 2.64 -8.51 -9.55
N THR A 35 3.82 -7.92 -9.46
CA THR A 35 4.21 -7.01 -8.37
C THR A 35 4.80 -5.73 -8.96
N LEU A 36 4.24 -4.59 -8.58
CA LEU A 36 4.86 -3.28 -8.77
C LEU A 36 5.49 -2.85 -7.44
N ARG A 37 6.73 -2.39 -7.48
CA ARG A 37 7.39 -1.70 -6.37
C ARG A 37 7.86 -0.35 -6.87
N LEU A 38 7.51 0.69 -6.14
CA LEU A 38 7.83 2.07 -6.49
C LEU A 38 8.41 2.79 -5.27
N ASN A 39 9.50 3.50 -5.49
CA ASN A 39 10.14 4.40 -4.54
C ASN A 39 10.14 5.80 -5.15
N ALA A 40 9.75 6.80 -4.38
CA ALA A 40 9.79 8.18 -4.83
C ALA A 40 9.95 9.12 -3.63
N PHE A 41 9.99 10.41 -3.90
CA PHE A 41 9.92 11.46 -2.88
C PHE A 41 8.68 12.32 -3.09
N TYR A 42 8.05 12.71 -1.99
CA TYR A 42 7.02 13.74 -1.97
C TYR A 42 7.46 14.79 -0.95
N LYS A 43 7.96 15.93 -1.43
CA LYS A 43 8.62 16.95 -0.60
C LYS A 43 9.75 16.31 0.22
N ASN A 44 9.71 16.44 1.56
CA ASN A 44 10.70 15.87 2.46
C ASN A 44 10.40 14.43 2.91
N TYR A 45 9.40 13.78 2.30
CA TYR A 45 9.00 12.42 2.63
C TYR A 45 9.44 11.43 1.56
N LYS A 46 9.91 10.27 1.99
CA LYS A 46 10.14 9.13 1.12
C LYS A 46 8.86 8.33 1.00
N ILE A 47 8.43 8.06 -0.24
CA ILE A 47 7.25 7.29 -0.56
C ILE A 47 7.68 5.91 -1.02
N LEU A 48 7.11 4.87 -0.40
CA LEU A 48 7.28 3.47 -0.79
C LEU A 48 5.91 2.89 -1.13
N VAL A 49 5.77 2.38 -2.34
CA VAL A 49 4.53 1.78 -2.85
C VAL A 49 4.82 0.36 -3.30
N THR A 50 3.98 -0.57 -2.87
CA THR A 50 3.98 -1.94 -3.38
C THR A 50 2.55 -2.33 -3.70
N GLU A 51 2.37 -2.85 -4.91
CA GLU A 51 1.11 -3.43 -5.39
C GLU A 51 1.39 -4.85 -5.82
N LEU A 52 0.59 -5.79 -5.33
CA LEU A 52 0.73 -7.22 -5.61
C LEU A 52 -0.64 -7.76 -6.01
N TYR A 53 -0.72 -8.28 -7.23
CA TYR A 53 -1.84 -9.07 -7.67
C TYR A 53 -1.42 -10.54 -7.72
N SER A 54 -2.12 -11.40 -6.98
CA SER A 54 -1.90 -12.84 -6.96
C SER A 54 -3.18 -13.56 -6.54
N ASP A 55 -3.47 -14.73 -7.09
CA ASP A 55 -4.63 -15.55 -6.72
C ASP A 55 -5.95 -14.74 -6.71
N GLN A 56 -6.14 -13.89 -7.72
CA GLN A 56 -7.30 -12.99 -7.87
C GLN A 56 -7.51 -11.98 -6.73
N SER A 57 -6.50 -11.77 -5.89
CA SER A 57 -6.53 -10.83 -4.78
C SER A 57 -5.49 -9.73 -4.95
N PHE A 58 -5.86 -8.50 -4.59
CA PHE A 58 -4.94 -7.38 -4.50
C PHE A 58 -4.39 -7.22 -3.08
N LYS A 59 -3.08 -7.04 -2.98
CA LYS A 59 -2.40 -6.63 -1.76
C LYS A 59 -1.63 -5.36 -2.05
N TYR A 60 -1.73 -4.38 -1.18
CA TYR A 60 -1.03 -3.11 -1.33
C TYR A 60 -0.29 -2.74 -0.05
N ARG A 61 0.74 -1.91 -0.21
CA ARG A 61 1.44 -1.20 0.87
C ARG A 61 1.83 0.19 0.37
N TYR A 62 1.34 1.23 1.01
CA TYR A 62 1.69 2.62 0.70
C TYR A 62 2.21 3.32 1.94
N TYR A 63 3.53 3.50 2.01
CA TYR A 63 4.20 4.02 3.19
C TYR A 63 4.78 5.40 2.91
N VAL A 64 4.60 6.29 3.88
CA VAL A 64 5.22 7.60 3.97
C VAL A 64 6.27 7.53 5.06
N LEU A 65 7.51 7.91 4.73
CA LEU A 65 8.63 7.88 5.66
C LEU A 65 9.24 9.26 5.81
N LYS A 66 9.64 9.60 7.04
CA LYS A 66 10.47 10.75 7.36
C LYS A 66 11.67 10.28 8.17
N ASP A 67 12.88 10.62 7.75
CA ASP A 67 14.13 10.25 8.45
C ASP A 67 14.22 8.74 8.80
N GLN A 68 13.73 7.88 7.90
CA GLN A 68 13.62 6.41 8.02
C GLN A 68 12.47 5.87 8.88
N PHE A 69 11.69 6.72 9.55
CA PHE A 69 10.54 6.31 10.34
C PHE A 69 9.26 6.27 9.50
N VAL A 70 8.42 5.24 9.70
CA VAL A 70 7.10 5.18 9.07
C VAL A 70 6.15 6.10 9.82
N ILE A 71 5.78 7.22 9.21
CA ILE A 71 4.81 8.14 9.81
C ILE A 71 3.38 7.73 9.49
N ALA A 72 3.17 7.11 8.33
CA ALA A 72 1.90 6.53 7.91
C ALA A 72 2.15 5.36 6.96
N GLY A 73 1.45 4.25 7.16
CA GLY A 73 1.54 3.10 6.29
C GLY A 73 0.21 2.41 6.08
N PHE A 74 -0.38 2.57 4.90
CA PHE A 74 -1.58 1.85 4.51
C PHE A 74 -1.20 0.47 3.97
N ASP A 75 -1.79 -0.59 4.51
CA ASP A 75 -1.70 -1.91 3.90
C ASP A 75 -2.90 -2.80 4.22
N ASN A 76 -2.99 -3.93 3.52
CA ASN A 76 -4.01 -4.94 3.75
C ASN A 76 -3.40 -6.34 3.96
N ALA A 77 -2.11 -6.41 4.33
CA ALA A 77 -1.50 -7.70 4.59
C ALA A 77 -2.16 -8.35 5.83
N PRO A 78 -2.17 -9.68 5.96
CA PRO A 78 -2.68 -10.32 7.16
C PRO A 78 -1.91 -9.85 8.40
N ASP A 79 -2.52 -9.01 9.24
CA ASP A 79 -2.00 -8.54 10.53
C ASP A 79 -2.91 -9.04 11.66
N PRO A 80 -2.41 -9.84 12.62
CA PRO A 80 -3.20 -10.31 13.76
C PRO A 80 -3.81 -9.20 14.62
N ARG A 81 -3.19 -8.01 14.66
CA ARG A 81 -3.74 -6.82 15.34
C ARG A 81 -4.96 -6.28 14.59
N ALA A 82 -4.91 -6.21 13.25
CA ALA A 82 -6.06 -5.81 12.45
C ALA A 82 -7.23 -6.80 12.59
N ILE A 83 -6.94 -8.11 12.60
CA ILE A 83 -7.94 -9.16 12.87
C ILE A 83 -8.57 -8.95 14.24
N ARG A 84 -7.74 -8.75 15.28
CA ARG A 84 -8.23 -8.52 16.65
C ARG A 84 -9.09 -7.26 16.73
N LEU A 85 -8.72 -6.18 16.07
CA LEU A 85 -9.52 -4.94 16.06
C LEU A 85 -10.88 -5.15 15.38
N LYS A 86 -10.92 -5.89 14.26
CA LYS A 86 -12.15 -6.13 13.51
C LYS A 86 -13.12 -7.08 14.21
N TYR A 87 -12.59 -8.13 14.84
CA TYR A 87 -13.39 -9.25 15.37
C TYR A 87 -13.39 -9.36 16.89
N GLY A 88 -12.59 -8.57 17.60
CA GLY A 88 -12.42 -8.64 19.06
C GLY A 88 -11.58 -9.84 19.54
N LYS A 89 -11.20 -10.75 18.65
CA LYS A 89 -10.41 -11.95 18.93
C LYS A 89 -9.47 -12.27 17.77
N ILE A 90 -8.42 -13.04 18.05
CA ILE A 90 -7.60 -13.67 17.02
C ILE A 90 -8.07 -15.12 16.93
N GLY A 91 -8.79 -15.45 15.88
CA GLY A 91 -9.29 -16.79 15.60
C GLY A 91 -8.64 -17.36 14.34
N GLN A 92 -8.44 -18.68 14.28
CA GLN A 92 -7.90 -19.35 13.08
C GLN A 92 -8.84 -19.19 11.87
N GLU A 93 -10.14 -18.98 12.11
CA GLU A 93 -11.16 -18.76 11.09
C GLU A 93 -10.92 -17.49 10.24
N HIS A 94 -10.13 -16.54 10.74
CA HIS A 94 -9.78 -15.29 10.05
C HIS A 94 -8.32 -15.27 9.55
N SER A 95 -7.62 -16.40 9.64
CA SER A 95 -6.22 -16.49 9.24
C SER A 95 -6.06 -16.21 7.75
N GLY A 96 -5.18 -15.27 7.41
CA GLY A 96 -4.90 -14.88 6.03
C GLY A 96 -5.86 -13.85 5.44
N GLU A 97 -6.85 -13.38 6.21
CA GLU A 97 -7.75 -12.32 5.77
C GLU A 97 -7.01 -11.01 5.49
N LEU A 98 -7.32 -10.38 4.36
CA LEU A 98 -6.75 -9.11 3.95
C LEU A 98 -7.63 -7.99 4.51
N ILE A 99 -7.26 -7.48 5.68
CA ILE A 99 -8.01 -6.41 6.35
C ILE A 99 -7.30 -5.09 6.08
N PRO A 100 -7.91 -4.13 5.36
CA PRO A 100 -7.35 -2.79 5.19
C PRO A 100 -7.11 -2.08 6.53
N HIS A 101 -5.91 -1.56 6.71
CA HIS A 101 -5.53 -0.84 7.90
C HIS A 101 -4.42 0.20 7.64
N LEU A 102 -4.28 1.11 8.59
CA LEU A 102 -3.27 2.15 8.64
C LEU A 102 -2.39 1.94 9.86
N HIS A 103 -1.09 1.86 9.63
CA HIS A 103 -0.05 1.98 10.65
C HIS A 103 0.32 3.45 10.86
N LEU A 104 0.40 3.87 12.12
CA LEU A 104 0.88 5.18 12.55
C LEU A 104 2.01 5.03 13.57
N GLU A 105 2.74 6.12 13.81
CA GLU A 105 3.77 6.22 14.87
C GLU A 105 4.77 5.05 14.82
N ASP A 106 5.40 4.83 13.67
CA ASP A 106 6.32 3.71 13.44
C ASP A 106 5.69 2.34 13.73
N LYS A 107 4.43 2.18 13.32
CA LYS A 107 3.60 0.96 13.46
C LYS A 107 3.24 0.62 14.90
N GLN A 108 3.35 1.54 15.84
CA GLN A 108 2.89 1.36 17.22
C GLN A 108 1.37 1.45 17.31
N GLU A 109 0.76 2.31 16.49
CA GLU A 109 -0.69 2.43 16.37
C GLU A 109 -1.19 1.78 15.08
N LEU A 110 -2.40 1.20 15.16
CA LEU A 110 -3.06 0.54 14.04
C LEU A 110 -4.55 0.88 14.04
N ILE A 111 -5.04 1.37 12.91
CA ILE A 111 -6.45 1.76 12.73
C ILE A 111 -7.01 0.99 11.53
N LEU A 112 -8.25 0.48 11.64
CA LEU A 112 -8.93 -0.13 10.51
C LEU A 112 -9.36 0.94 9.50
N THR A 113 -9.21 0.64 8.22
CA THR A 113 -9.59 1.56 7.14
C THR A 113 -10.53 0.89 6.16
N GLN A 114 -11.04 1.68 5.22
CA GLN A 114 -11.53 1.13 3.96
C GLN A 114 -10.34 0.73 3.08
N GLU A 115 -10.63 0.00 2.01
CA GLU A 115 -9.63 -0.33 1.00
C GLU A 115 -9.01 0.94 0.42
N MET A 116 -7.68 1.01 0.46
CA MET A 116 -6.93 2.11 -0.10
C MET A 116 -6.40 1.70 -1.46
N ASN A 117 -6.72 2.46 -2.50
CA ASN A 117 -6.04 2.37 -3.79
C ASN A 117 -5.07 3.54 -3.95
N PHE A 118 -4.23 3.49 -4.98
CA PHE A 118 -3.18 4.48 -5.18
C PHE A 118 -3.70 5.93 -5.37
N ASN A 119 -4.84 6.12 -6.04
CA ASN A 119 -5.45 7.45 -6.19
C ASN A 119 -5.88 8.02 -4.84
N LEU A 120 -6.58 7.21 -4.04
CA LEU A 120 -7.02 7.60 -2.69
C LEU A 120 -5.82 7.92 -1.79
N PHE A 121 -4.70 7.22 -1.96
CA PHE A 121 -3.47 7.49 -1.24
C PHE A 121 -2.86 8.86 -1.62
N ILE A 122 -2.82 9.21 -2.92
CA ILE A 122 -2.39 10.54 -3.38
C ILE A 122 -3.30 11.63 -2.81
N ASP A 123 -4.62 11.46 -2.91
CA ASP A 123 -5.59 12.42 -2.36
C ASP A 123 -5.40 12.60 -0.85
N TRP A 124 -5.13 11.50 -0.14
CA TRP A 124 -4.84 11.53 1.29
C TRP A 124 -3.57 12.33 1.60
N LEU A 125 -2.49 12.14 0.83
CA LEU A 125 -1.24 12.91 1.00
C LEU A 125 -1.48 14.41 0.82
N ILE A 126 -2.18 14.78 -0.24
CA ILE A 126 -2.50 16.19 -0.56
C ILE A 126 -3.33 16.82 0.56
N LYS A 127 -4.35 16.10 1.03
CA LYS A 127 -5.27 16.58 2.08
C LYS A 127 -4.59 16.78 3.44
N HIS A 128 -3.60 15.94 3.78
CA HIS A 128 -2.92 15.99 5.07
C HIS A 128 -1.66 16.86 5.08
N HIS A 129 -1.40 17.59 3.98
CA HIS A 129 -0.32 18.56 3.88
C HIS A 129 1.07 18.00 4.23
N PHE A 130 1.33 16.74 3.86
CA PHE A 130 2.70 16.25 3.71
C PHE A 130 3.43 17.14 2.71
#